data_AF-A0A3A0DM74-F1
#
_entry.id   AF-A0A3A0DM74-F1
#
_cell.length_a   1.000
_cell.length_b   1.000
_cell.length_c   1.000
_cell.angle_alpha   90.00
_cell.angle_beta   90.00
_cell.angle_gamma   90.00
#
_symmetry.space_group_name_H-M   'P 1'
#
loop_
_entity.id
_entity.type
_entity.pdbx_description
1 polymer ?
#
loop_
_entity_poly.entity_id
_entity_poly.type
_entity_poly.pdbx_seq_one_letter_code
_entity_poly.pdbx_strand_id
1 'polypeptide(L)'
;MHGEWIRAKSLRQAARRASNTADRESVTRYLYSHPEDYCVRLIPAPHQLDRDDVRLAVDGEEDWEHTQDIFDALGPDVDWQRIAGLLDQQPALRKRMQTLNRTLGVR
;
A
#
# COMPACT_ATOMS: atom_id res chain seq x y z
N MET A 1 -2.94 -0.87 1.62
CA MET A 1 -2.02 -1.90 2.17
C MET A 1 -1.76 -2.94 1.09
N HIS A 2 -0.51 -3.22 0.73
CA HIS A 2 -0.17 -4.32 -0.17
C HIS A 2 0.18 -5.57 0.65
N GLY A 3 -0.07 -6.75 0.07
CA GLY A 3 0.28 -8.02 0.71
C GLY A 3 1.71 -8.43 0.37
N GLU A 4 2.46 -8.86 1.37
CA GLU A 4 3.82 -9.41 1.19
C GLU A 4 3.83 -10.87 1.64
N TRP A 5 4.45 -11.76 0.84
CA TRP A 5 4.67 -13.15 1.24
C TRP A 5 6.15 -13.47 1.28
N ILE A 6 6.66 -13.73 2.48
CA ILE A 6 8.09 -13.92 2.73
C ILE A 6 8.30 -15.20 3.54
N ARG A 7 9.36 -15.94 3.21
CA ARG A 7 9.77 -17.10 4.02
C ARG A 7 10.26 -16.62 5.38
N ALA A 8 9.77 -17.21 6.46
CA ALA A 8 10.20 -16.87 7.82
C ALA A 8 11.73 -16.96 8.03
N LYS A 9 12.41 -17.89 7.33
CA LYS A 9 13.88 -17.99 7.37
C LYS A 9 14.59 -16.75 6.82
N SER A 10 14.04 -16.15 5.76
CA SER A 10 14.59 -14.95 5.12
C SER A 10 14.42 -13.73 6.03
N LEU A 11 13.27 -13.60 6.71
CA LEU A 11 13.06 -12.56 7.72
C LEU A 11 14.06 -12.67 8.89
N ARG A 12 14.28 -13.88 9.41
CA ARG A 12 15.27 -14.10 10.49
C ARG A 12 16.70 -13.78 10.05
N GLN A 13 17.05 -14.07 8.80
CA GLN A 13 18.35 -13.72 8.24
C GLN A 13 18.50 -12.21 8.10
N ALA A 14 17.50 -11.54 7.51
CA ALA A 14 17.46 -10.09 7.37
C ALA A 14 17.59 -9.38 8.72
N ALA A 15 16.82 -9.79 9.73
CA ALA A 15 16.88 -9.22 11.08
C ALA A 15 18.27 -9.32 11.75
N ARG A 16 19.04 -10.38 11.45
CA ARG A 16 20.42 -10.55 11.96
C ARG A 16 21.43 -9.67 11.22
N ARG A 17 21.19 -9.39 9.94
CA ARG A 17 22.11 -8.63 9.08
C ARG A 17 21.82 -7.13 9.10
N ALA A 18 20.57 -6.73 9.33
CA ALA A 18 20.14 -5.34 9.41
C ALA A 18 20.78 -4.60 10.60
N SER A 19 21.65 -3.64 10.28
CA SER A 19 22.39 -2.83 11.24
C SER A 19 21.93 -1.38 11.29
N ASN A 20 21.32 -0.86 10.22
CA ASN A 20 20.77 0.49 10.19
C ASN A 20 19.34 0.54 10.77
N THR A 21 18.93 1.72 11.25
CA THR A 21 17.63 1.92 11.91
C THR A 21 16.46 1.75 10.93
N ALA A 22 16.58 2.24 9.70
CA ALA A 22 15.51 2.19 8.71
C ALA A 22 15.10 0.74 8.35
N ASP A 23 16.06 -0.18 8.29
CA ASP A 23 15.82 -1.60 8.03
C ASP A 23 15.19 -2.32 9.23
N ARG A 24 15.31 -1.75 10.44
CA ARG A 24 14.65 -2.27 11.64
C ARG A 24 13.25 -1.71 11.83
N GLU A 25 12.99 -0.51 11.34
CA GLU A 25 11.66 0.11 11.33
C GLU A 25 10.74 -0.51 10.27
N SER A 26 11.29 -0.96 9.14
CA SER A 26 10.55 -1.64 8.08
C SER A 26 11.06 -3.07 7.90
N VAL A 27 10.25 -4.03 8.34
CA VAL A 27 10.56 -5.46 8.41
C VAL A 27 11.09 -6.04 7.09
N THR A 28 10.60 -5.53 5.95
CA THR A 28 10.89 -6.07 4.62
C THR A 28 11.92 -5.25 3.85
N ARG A 29 12.27 -4.05 4.32
CA ARG A 29 13.20 -3.12 3.64
C ARG A 29 14.56 -3.74 3.34
N TYR A 30 15.15 -4.46 4.31
CA TYR A 30 16.44 -5.12 4.11
C TYR A 30 16.42 -6.14 2.96
N LEU A 31 15.29 -6.83 2.75
CA LEU A 31 15.17 -7.80 1.65
C LEU A 31 15.13 -7.10 0.30
N TYR A 32 14.41 -5.98 0.20
CA TYR A 32 14.31 -5.20 -1.03
C TYR A 32 15.62 -4.51 -1.42
N SER A 33 16.44 -4.12 -0.43
CA SER A 33 17.72 -3.46 -0.68
C SER A 33 18.86 -4.42 -1.04
N HIS A 34 18.66 -5.74 -0.92
CA HIS A 34 19.66 -6.76 -1.23
C HIS A 34 19.11 -7.85 -2.18
N PRO A 35 18.64 -7.49 -3.40
CA PRO A 35 18.09 -8.46 -4.35
C PRO A 35 19.11 -9.51 -4.84
N GLU A 36 20.41 -9.28 -4.64
CA GLU A 36 21.48 -10.25 -4.87
C GLU A 36 21.50 -11.39 -3.85
N ASP A 37 21.03 -11.13 -2.62
CA ASP A 37 20.96 -12.08 -1.51
C ASP A 37 19.60 -12.79 -1.42
N TYR A 38 18.56 -12.19 -2.01
CA TYR A 38 17.18 -12.65 -1.89
C TYR A 38 16.47 -12.72 -3.25
N CYS A 39 15.72 -13.80 -3.47
CA CYS A 39 14.83 -13.88 -4.63
C CYS A 39 13.58 -13.02 -4.39
N VAL A 40 13.66 -11.75 -4.76
CA VAL A 40 12.56 -10.79 -4.70
C VAL A 40 11.76 -10.85 -6.01
N ARG A 41 10.44 -11.02 -5.90
CA ARG A 41 9.51 -10.93 -7.03
C ARG A 41 8.42 -9.92 -6.68
N LEU A 42 8.37 -8.83 -7.44
CA LEU A 42 7.31 -7.85 -7.36
C LEU A 42 6.15 -8.29 -8.26
N ILE A 43 4.94 -8.32 -7.72
CA ILE A 43 3.71 -8.55 -8.48
C ILE A 43 3.15 -7.18 -8.83
N PRO A 44 2.94 -6.84 -10.12
CA PRO A 44 2.37 -5.55 -10.48
C PRO A 44 0.96 -5.42 -9.92
N ALA A 45 0.62 -4.21 -9.47
CA ALA A 45 -0.73 -3.89 -9.09
C ALA A 45 -1.66 -3.96 -10.32
N PRO A 46 -2.96 -4.25 -10.14
CA PRO A 46 -3.93 -4.12 -11.23
C PRO A 46 -3.93 -2.67 -11.75
N HIS A 47 -3.91 -2.49 -13.07
CA HIS A 47 -3.81 -1.16 -13.70
C HIS A 47 -4.92 -0.18 -13.27
N GLN A 48 -6.08 -0.67 -12.83
CA GLN A 48 -7.16 0.16 -12.33
C GLN A 48 -6.83 0.84 -10.98
N LEU A 49 -5.88 0.26 -10.23
CA LEU A 49 -5.40 0.73 -8.94
C LEU A 49 -3.95 1.22 -8.98
N ASP A 50 -3.20 0.90 -10.03
CA ASP A 50 -1.82 1.37 -10.26
C ASP A 50 -1.81 2.80 -10.82
N ARG A 51 -2.13 3.78 -9.96
CA ARG A 51 -2.35 5.18 -10.33
C ARG A 51 -2.14 6.13 -9.15
N ASP A 52 -1.62 7.32 -9.43
CA ASP A 52 -1.18 8.27 -8.40
C ASP A 52 -2.31 9.08 -7.74
N ASP A 53 -3.53 9.03 -8.28
CA ASP A 53 -4.73 9.70 -7.75
C ASP A 53 -5.59 8.80 -6.86
N VAL A 54 -5.13 7.58 -6.57
CA VAL A 54 -5.78 6.66 -5.64
C VAL A 54 -4.93 6.48 -4.39
N ARG A 55 -5.59 6.48 -3.23
CA ARG A 55 -4.97 6.29 -1.92
C ARG A 55 -5.84 5.33 -1.09
N LEU A 56 -5.38 4.08 -0.99
CA LEU A 56 -6.03 3.02 -0.20
C LEU A 56 -5.14 2.65 1.00
N ALA A 57 -4.96 3.64 1.87
CA ALA A 57 -4.20 3.59 3.12
C ALA A 57 -5.00 4.27 4.22
N VAL A 58 -4.65 4.05 5.50
CA VAL A 58 -5.26 4.69 6.66
C VAL A 58 -4.16 5.22 7.55
N ASP A 59 -3.61 6.38 7.21
CA ASP A 59 -2.51 7.02 7.95
C ASP A 59 -2.98 8.26 8.74
N GLY A 60 -4.22 8.71 8.52
CA GLY A 60 -4.80 9.88 9.18
C GLY A 60 -6.33 9.92 9.11
N GLU A 61 -6.91 11.00 9.62
CA GLU A 61 -8.36 11.16 9.72
C GLU A 61 -9.05 11.22 8.36
N GLU A 62 -8.50 11.97 7.39
CA GLU A 62 -9.08 12.04 6.04
C GLU A 62 -9.04 10.70 5.30
N ASP A 63 -7.99 9.89 5.52
CA ASP A 63 -7.95 8.52 4.99
C ASP A 63 -9.03 7.61 5.58
N TRP A 64 -9.31 7.80 6.88
CA TRP A 64 -10.36 7.07 7.58
C TRP A 64 -11.74 7.47 7.05
N GLU A 65 -11.98 8.75 6.76
CA GLU A 65 -13.20 9.21 6.08
C GLU A 65 -13.35 8.57 4.70
N HIS A 66 -12.30 8.55 3.88
CA HIS A 66 -12.35 7.90 2.56
C HIS A 66 -12.69 6.41 2.66
N THR A 67 -12.15 5.73 3.67
CA THR A 67 -12.44 4.31 3.93
C THR A 67 -13.91 4.10 4.30
N GLN A 68 -14.49 4.99 5.12
CA GLN A 68 -15.91 4.96 5.45
C GLN A 68 -16.78 5.24 4.23
N ASP A 69 -16.48 6.27 3.42
CA ASP A 69 -17.20 6.59 2.19
C ASP A 69 -17.27 5.37 1.24
N ILE A 70 -16.16 4.64 1.11
CA ILE A 70 -16.09 3.41 0.30
C ILE A 70 -16.92 2.29 0.92
N PHE A 71 -16.79 2.08 2.24
CA PHE A 71 -17.49 1.02 2.94
C PHE A 71 -19.01 1.23 2.94
N ASP A 72 -19.48 2.45 3.18
CA ASP A 72 -20.90 2.82 3.16
C ASP A 72 -21.50 2.62 1.77
N ALA A 73 -20.72 2.82 0.70
CA ALA A 73 -21.16 2.61 -0.67
C ALA A 73 -21.18 1.13 -1.10
N LEU A 74 -20.24 0.30 -0.62
CA LEU A 74 -20.02 -1.05 -1.16
C LEU A 74 -20.43 -2.19 -0.22
N GLY A 75 -20.50 -1.92 1.08
CA GLY A 75 -20.78 -2.89 2.14
C GLY A 75 -19.60 -3.82 2.46
N PRO A 76 -19.83 -4.82 3.33
CA PRO A 76 -18.77 -5.69 3.87
C PRO A 76 -18.19 -6.69 2.85
N ASP A 77 -18.96 -7.09 1.83
CA ASP A 77 -18.51 -8.00 0.77
C ASP A 77 -17.81 -7.25 -0.38
N VAL A 78 -17.01 -6.24 -0.02
CA VAL A 78 -16.26 -5.42 -0.97
C VAL A 78 -15.03 -6.16 -1.48
N ASP A 79 -14.78 -6.06 -2.79
CA ASP A 79 -13.55 -6.49 -3.43
C ASP A 79 -12.84 -5.31 -4.12
N TRP A 80 -11.59 -5.52 -4.53
CA TRP A 80 -10.78 -4.45 -5.10
C TRP A 80 -11.34 -3.96 -6.45
N GLN A 81 -12.04 -4.83 -7.20
CA GLN A 81 -12.66 -4.48 -8.48
C GLN A 81 -13.82 -3.51 -8.29
N ARG A 82 -14.66 -3.74 -7.28
CA ARG A 82 -15.78 -2.85 -6.92
C ARG A 82 -15.27 -1.52 -6.39
N ILE A 83 -14.18 -1.51 -5.61
CA ILE A 83 -13.50 -0.28 -5.20
C ILE A 83 -13.02 0.51 -6.42
N ALA A 84 -12.31 -0.14 -7.35
CA ALA A 84 -11.84 0.52 -8.56
C ALA A 84 -13.00 1.14 -9.37
N GLY A 85 -14.08 0.38 -9.57
CA GLY A 85 -15.28 0.86 -10.27
C GLY A 85 -15.97 2.03 -9.57
N LEU A 86 -16.05 2.02 -8.24
CA LEU A 86 -16.57 3.16 -7.46
C LEU A 86 -15.71 4.40 -7.66
N LEU A 87 -14.39 4.26 -7.56
CA LEU A 87 -13.45 5.38 -7.69
C LEU A 87 -13.48 6.00 -9.08
N ASP A 88 -13.65 5.19 -10.13
CA ASP A 88 -13.83 5.70 -11.49
C ASP A 88 -15.09 6.57 -11.61
N GLN A 89 -16.18 6.18 -10.94
CA GLN A 89 -17.45 6.91 -10.89
C GLN A 89 -17.45 8.11 -9.92
N GLN A 90 -16.46 8.19 -9.02
CA GLN A 90 -16.35 9.25 -8.02
C GLN A 90 -15.07 10.09 -8.18
N PRO A 91 -14.99 10.96 -9.21
CA PRO A 91 -13.81 11.80 -9.44
C PRO A 91 -13.53 12.79 -8.30
N ALA A 92 -14.56 13.21 -7.55
CA ALA A 92 -14.39 14.09 -6.40
C ALA A 92 -13.61 13.42 -5.26
N LEU A 93 -13.92 12.15 -4.96
CA LEU A 93 -13.20 11.36 -3.95
C LEU A 93 -11.74 11.14 -4.36
N ARG A 94 -11.49 10.76 -5.63
CA ARG A 94 -10.12 10.63 -6.16
C ARG A 94 -9.33 11.95 -6.08
N LYS A 95 -9.98 13.10 -6.29
CA LYS A 95 -9.29 14.40 -6.19
C LYS A 95 -8.84 14.70 -4.75
N ARG A 96 -9.63 14.31 -3.74
CA ARG A 96 -9.25 14.41 -2.32
C ARG A 96 -8.03 13.51 -2.04
N MET A 97 -8.11 12.23 -2.41
CA MET A 97 -7.00 11.27 -2.31
C MET A 97 -5.72 11.79 -2.97
N GLN A 98 -5.82 12.32 -4.20
CA GLN A 98 -4.67 12.88 -4.92
C GLN A 98 -4.05 14.08 -4.19
N THR A 99 -4.89 14.94 -3.60
CA THR A 99 -4.42 16.10 -2.82
C THR A 99 -3.64 15.62 -1.59
N LEU A 100 -4.14 14.59 -0.93
CA LEU A 100 -3.50 13.99 0.23
C LEU A 100 -2.16 13.31 -0.13
N ASN A 101 -2.11 12.56 -1.24
CA ASN A 101 -0.87 11.96 -1.76
C ASN A 101 0.25 13.01 -1.98
N ARG A 102 -0.11 14.21 -2.46
CA ARG A 102 0.85 15.31 -2.70
C ARG A 102 1.32 15.99 -1.42
N THR A 103 0.45 16.07 -0.42
CA THR A 103 0.71 16.83 0.82
C THR A 103 1.55 16.02 1.80
N LEU A 104 1.31 14.71 1.87
CA LEU A 104 2.02 13.81 2.77
C LEU A 104 3.36 13.29 2.24
N GLY A 105 3.77 13.70 1.03
CA GLY A 105 5.05 13.30 0.45
C GLY A 105 5.24 11.79 0.55
N VAL A 106 4.35 11.03 -0.09
CA VAL A 106 4.52 9.58 -0.21
C VAL A 106 5.87 9.35 -0.90
N ARG A 107 6.86 8.95 -0.10
CA ARG A 107 8.19 8.53 -0.55
C ARG A 107 8.11 7.15 -1.17
#